data_AF-A0A7S0VL37-F1
#
_entry.id   AF-A0A7S0VL37-F1
#
_cell.length_a   1.000
_cell.length_b   1.000
_cell.length_c   1.000
_cell.angle_alpha   90.00
_cell.angle_beta   90.00
_cell.angle_gamma   90.00
#
_symmetry.space_group_name_H-M   'P 1'
#
loop_
_entity.id
_entity.type
_entity.pdbx_description
1 polymer ?
#
loop_
_entity_poly.entity_id
_entity_poly.type
_entity_poly.pdbx_seq_one_letter_code
_entity_poly.pdbx_strand_id
1 'polypeptide(L)'
;PPPPPPPACAACGAPVNPAHARAGGDGGGQPYYHPACWRCAACGKGIEGKHQVHGGQLVCVPCFAGLTSDRCPACGRGVLAGTRVKGSLYHHSCLGASGPDAPPPRPPSAARGGEG
;
A
#
# COMPACT_ATOMS: atom_id res chain seq x y z
N PRO A 1 4.04 0.22 -41.81
CA PRO A 1 4.15 1.03 -40.56
C PRO A 1 4.35 0.08 -39.39
N PRO A 2 5.24 0.38 -38.43
CA PRO A 2 5.36 -0.44 -37.22
C PRO A 2 4.05 -0.36 -36.39
N PRO A 3 3.66 -1.44 -35.69
CA PRO A 3 2.53 -1.39 -34.79
C PRO A 3 2.78 -0.39 -33.65
N PRO A 4 1.73 0.27 -33.12
CA PRO A 4 1.89 1.16 -31.97
C PRO A 4 2.45 0.39 -30.77
N PRO A 5 3.34 1.01 -29.96
CA PRO A 5 3.86 0.36 -28.77
C PRO A 5 2.72 0.02 -27.80
N PRO A 6 2.79 -1.12 -27.10
CA PRO A 6 1.79 -1.47 -26.10
C PRO A 6 1.81 -0.45 -24.95
N PRO A 7 0.66 -0.20 -24.29
CA PRO A 7 0.63 0.67 -23.13
C PRO A 7 1.52 0.10 -22.01
N ALA A 8 2.12 0.99 -21.23
CA ALA A 8 2.92 0.61 -20.07
C ALA A 8 2.04 0.52 -18.81
N CYS A 9 2.36 -0.43 -17.94
CA CYS A 9 1.72 -0.58 -16.65
C CYS A 9 2.14 0.59 -15.74
N ALA A 10 1.17 1.36 -15.22
CA ALA A 10 1.48 2.51 -14.38
C ALA A 10 2.11 2.13 -13.02
N ALA A 11 2.04 0.85 -12.60
CA ALA A 11 2.65 0.38 -11.37
C ALA A 11 4.09 -0.17 -11.53
N CYS A 12 4.44 -0.75 -12.68
CA CYS A 12 5.74 -1.39 -12.87
C CYS A 12 6.52 -0.90 -14.10
N GLY A 13 5.91 -0.09 -14.97
CA GLY A 13 6.51 0.43 -16.21
C GLY A 13 6.63 -0.58 -17.35
N ALA A 14 6.38 -1.87 -17.11
CA ALA A 14 6.45 -2.90 -18.13
C ALA A 14 5.23 -2.84 -19.09
N PRO A 15 5.38 -3.29 -20.35
CA PRO A 15 4.27 -3.34 -21.29
C PRO A 15 3.14 -4.24 -20.75
N VAL A 16 1.92 -3.74 -20.84
CA VAL A 16 0.72 -4.45 -20.39
C VAL A 16 -0.22 -4.65 -21.58
N ASN A 17 -0.80 -5.84 -21.65
CA ASN A 17 -1.83 -6.11 -22.64
C ASN A 17 -3.15 -5.46 -22.19
N PRO A 18 -3.69 -4.46 -22.92
CA PRO A 18 -4.92 -3.78 -22.55
C PRO A 18 -6.13 -4.73 -22.47
N ALA A 19 -6.12 -5.86 -23.18
CA ALA A 19 -7.18 -6.87 -23.11
C ALA A 19 -7.27 -7.58 -21.74
N HIS A 20 -6.16 -7.64 -21.00
CA HIS A 20 -6.08 -8.27 -19.67
C HIS A 20 -5.80 -7.26 -18.55
N ALA A 21 -5.74 -5.98 -18.89
CA ALA A 21 -5.39 -4.92 -17.97
C ALA A 21 -6.61 -4.46 -17.16
N ARG A 22 -6.37 -4.10 -15.90
CA ARG A 22 -7.32 -3.33 -15.10
C ARG A 22 -7.23 -1.85 -15.52
N ALA A 23 -8.38 -1.27 -15.85
CA ALA A 23 -8.51 0.16 -16.10
C ALA A 23 -8.60 0.91 -14.76
N GLY A 24 -7.67 1.85 -14.53
CA GLY A 24 -7.63 2.63 -13.29
C GLY A 24 -7.98 4.10 -13.40
N GLY A 25 -8.67 4.51 -14.46
CA GLY A 25 -8.95 5.92 -14.69
C GLY A 25 -9.93 6.52 -13.70
N ASP A 26 -9.54 7.65 -13.11
CA ASP A 26 -10.37 8.58 -12.34
C ASP A 26 -10.98 9.72 -13.19
N GLY A 27 -10.67 9.78 -14.49
CA GLY A 27 -11.32 10.71 -15.44
C GLY A 27 -10.38 11.57 -16.30
N GLY A 28 -9.07 11.51 -16.11
CA GLY A 28 -8.08 12.27 -16.92
C GLY A 28 -7.24 11.41 -17.89
N GLY A 29 -7.33 10.10 -17.79
CA GLY A 29 -6.60 9.11 -18.58
C GLY A 29 -6.88 7.71 -18.00
N GLN A 30 -6.81 6.66 -18.81
CA GLN A 30 -7.03 5.28 -18.36
C GLN A 30 -5.67 4.60 -18.16
N PRO A 31 -5.01 4.74 -16.99
CA PRO A 31 -3.81 3.97 -16.71
C PRO A 31 -4.15 2.48 -16.68
N TYR A 32 -3.33 1.70 -17.39
CA TYR A 32 -3.45 0.25 -17.44
C TYR A 32 -2.59 -0.37 -16.35
N TYR A 33 -3.11 -1.41 -15.72
CA TYR A 33 -2.38 -2.17 -14.71
C TYR A 33 -2.53 -3.65 -14.97
N HIS A 34 -1.46 -4.42 -14.76
CA HIS A 34 -1.61 -5.87 -14.72
C HIS A 34 -2.55 -6.26 -13.57
N PRO A 35 -3.34 -7.34 -13.71
CA PRO A 35 -4.20 -7.82 -12.64
C PRO A 35 -3.41 -8.19 -11.38
N ALA A 36 -2.15 -8.62 -11.53
CA ALA A 36 -1.21 -8.84 -10.44
C ALA A 36 -0.64 -7.54 -9.83
N CYS A 37 -0.52 -6.48 -10.62
CA CYS A 37 -0.07 -5.16 -10.16
C CYS A 37 -1.21 -4.34 -9.52
N TRP A 38 -2.46 -4.69 -9.84
CA TRP A 38 -3.67 -4.09 -9.28
C TRP A 38 -3.92 -4.58 -7.85
N ARG A 39 -3.01 -4.22 -6.95
CA ARG A 39 -3.02 -4.61 -5.55
C ARG A 39 -2.75 -3.41 -4.67
N CYS A 40 -3.32 -3.47 -3.48
CA CYS A 40 -3.10 -2.46 -2.48
C CYS A 40 -1.67 -2.52 -1.97
N ALA A 41 -0.95 -1.40 -2.00
CA ALA A 41 0.38 -1.27 -1.41
C ALA A 41 0.37 -1.40 0.12
N ALA A 42 -0.76 -1.11 0.78
CA ALA A 42 -0.89 -1.19 2.23
C ALA A 42 -1.17 -2.62 2.74
N CYS A 43 -2.01 -3.40 2.05
CA CYS A 43 -2.41 -4.73 2.52
C CYS A 43 -2.02 -5.87 1.57
N GLY A 44 -1.45 -5.58 0.40
CA GLY A 44 -1.03 -6.54 -0.61
C GLY A 44 -2.16 -7.24 -1.37
N LYS A 45 -3.43 -7.02 -0.99
CA LYS A 45 -4.58 -7.68 -1.62
C LYS A 45 -4.96 -7.02 -2.94
N GLY A 46 -5.44 -7.81 -3.89
CA GLY A 46 -6.04 -7.33 -5.13
C GLY A 46 -7.20 -6.38 -4.83
N ILE A 47 -7.26 -5.22 -5.48
CA ILE A 47 -8.33 -4.25 -5.23
C ILE A 47 -9.54 -4.61 -6.09
N GLU A 48 -10.62 -5.11 -5.49
CA GLU A 48 -11.88 -5.30 -6.19
C GLU A 48 -12.71 -4.02 -6.10
N GLY A 49 -12.59 -3.15 -7.11
CA GLY A 49 -13.40 -1.93 -7.24
C GLY A 49 -12.60 -0.64 -7.09
N LYS A 50 -13.07 0.26 -6.22
CA LYS A 50 -12.48 1.60 -6.04
C LYS A 50 -11.11 1.50 -5.35
N HIS A 51 -10.18 2.31 -5.84
CA HIS A 51 -8.84 2.47 -5.32
C HIS A 51 -8.55 3.96 -5.13
N GLN A 52 -7.59 4.27 -4.27
CA GLN A 52 -7.11 5.61 -4.02
C GLN A 52 -5.60 5.62 -4.26
N VAL A 53 -5.10 6.63 -4.99
CA VAL A 53 -3.67 6.81 -5.18
C VAL A 53 -3.14 7.66 -4.03
N HIS A 54 -2.26 7.07 -3.19
CA HIS A 54 -1.59 7.78 -2.10
C HIS A 54 -0.09 7.72 -2.32
N GLY A 55 0.56 8.87 -2.48
CA GLY A 55 2.01 8.94 -2.72
C GLY A 55 2.48 8.18 -3.97
N GLY A 56 1.63 8.10 -5.00
CA GLY A 56 1.93 7.34 -6.23
C GLY A 56 1.68 5.83 -6.13
N GLN A 57 1.15 5.33 -5.02
CA GLN A 57 0.84 3.92 -4.83
C GLN A 57 -0.67 3.66 -4.75
N LEU A 58 -1.12 2.56 -5.33
CA LEU A 58 -2.52 2.12 -5.27
C LEU A 58 -2.86 1.61 -3.87
N VAL A 59 -3.91 2.16 -3.28
CA VAL A 59 -4.39 1.80 -1.94
C VAL A 59 -5.88 1.49 -2.02
N CYS A 60 -6.32 0.42 -1.36
CA CYS A 60 -7.74 0.07 -1.31
C CYS A 60 -8.54 1.15 -0.55
N VAL A 61 -9.80 1.43 -0.89
CA VAL A 61 -10.61 2.44 -0.15
C VAL A 61 -10.61 2.22 1.38
N PRO A 62 -10.82 0.99 1.91
CA PRO A 62 -10.73 0.80 3.36
C PRO A 62 -9.33 1.10 3.88
N CYS A 63 -8.30 0.69 3.13
CA CYS A 63 -6.89 0.98 3.39
C CYS A 63 -6.60 2.47 3.49
N PHE A 64 -7.15 3.24 2.57
CA PHE A 64 -6.97 4.68 2.51
C PHE A 64 -7.66 5.38 3.69
N ALA A 65 -8.86 4.94 4.07
CA ALA A 65 -9.58 5.47 5.24
C ALA A 65 -8.85 5.22 6.58
N GLY A 66 -8.15 4.09 6.72
CA GLY A 66 -7.31 3.83 7.90
C GLY A 66 -5.93 4.49 7.85
N LEU A 67 -5.40 4.83 6.67
CA LEU A 67 -4.15 5.60 6.59
C LEU A 67 -4.33 7.02 7.16
N THR A 68 -5.53 7.58 7.05
CA THR A 68 -5.86 8.89 7.61
C THR A 68 -6.20 8.85 9.10
N SER A 69 -6.41 7.67 9.70
CA SER A 69 -6.69 7.55 11.14
C SER A 69 -6.16 6.24 11.73
N ASP A 70 -5.32 6.40 12.75
CA ASP A 70 -4.73 5.39 13.63
C ASP A 70 -3.52 4.58 13.10
N ARG A 71 -2.37 4.82 13.74
CA ARG A 71 -1.15 4.00 13.59
C ARG A 71 -1.03 3.05 14.77
N CYS A 72 -0.55 1.84 14.48
CA CYS A 72 -0.18 0.87 15.49
C CYS A 72 0.96 1.44 16.34
N PRO A 73 0.77 1.65 17.66
CA PRO A 73 1.86 2.09 18.52
C PRO A 73 2.97 1.05 18.61
N ALA A 74 2.62 -0.23 18.52
CA ALA A 74 3.57 -1.33 18.66
C ALA A 74 4.52 -1.50 17.46
N CYS A 75 4.09 -1.14 16.24
CA CYS A 75 4.92 -1.32 15.04
C CYS A 75 5.05 -0.08 14.15
N GLY A 76 4.41 1.04 14.50
CA GLY A 76 4.43 2.31 13.77
C GLY A 76 3.67 2.33 12.44
N ARG A 77 3.04 1.22 12.05
CA ARG A 77 2.33 1.07 10.75
C ARG A 77 0.84 1.37 10.89
N GLY A 78 0.21 1.91 9.85
CA GLY A 78 -1.23 2.18 9.83
C GLY A 78 -2.05 0.92 10.09
N VAL A 79 -3.06 1.00 10.97
CA VAL A 79 -3.92 -0.14 11.32
C VAL A 79 -5.29 0.06 10.71
N LEU A 80 -5.76 -0.96 10.01
CA LEU A 80 -7.02 -0.90 9.25
C LEU A 80 -8.18 -1.59 9.91
N ALA A 81 -7.91 -2.78 10.44
CA ALA A 81 -8.81 -3.56 11.24
C ALA A 81 -7.96 -4.19 12.33
N GLY A 82 -8.33 -3.92 13.57
CA GLY A 82 -7.47 -4.15 14.70
C GLY A 82 -8.21 -3.89 15.99
N THR A 83 -7.56 -4.21 17.09
CA THR A 83 -8.18 -4.04 18.39
C THR A 83 -7.74 -2.70 18.96
N ARG A 84 -8.73 -1.90 19.40
CA ARG A 84 -8.50 -0.57 19.94
C ARG A 84 -8.27 -0.70 21.45
N VAL A 85 -7.11 -0.30 21.93
CA VAL A 85 -6.70 -0.38 23.34
C VAL A 85 -6.27 1.01 23.81
N LYS A 86 -6.92 1.53 24.86
CA LYS A 86 -6.65 2.87 25.42
C LYS A 86 -6.65 3.98 24.34
N GLY A 87 -7.59 3.92 23.41
CA GLY A 87 -7.74 4.91 22.33
C GLY A 87 -6.81 4.72 21.13
N SER A 88 -5.82 3.82 21.19
CA SER A 88 -4.91 3.52 20.08
C SER A 88 -5.26 2.20 19.38
N LEU A 89 -5.15 2.14 18.06
CA LEU A 89 -5.50 0.96 17.27
C LEU A 89 -4.28 0.05 17.05
N TYR A 90 -4.40 -1.26 17.30
CA TYR A 90 -3.32 -2.24 17.12
C TYR A 90 -3.73 -3.31 16.12
N HIS A 91 -2.80 -3.81 15.30
CA HIS A 91 -3.07 -5.01 14.51
C HIS A 91 -3.46 -6.16 15.45
N HIS A 92 -4.36 -7.04 15.00
CA HIS A 92 -4.71 -8.29 15.69
C HIS A 92 -3.46 -9.09 16.13
N SER A 93 -2.43 -9.15 15.27
CA SER A 93 -1.14 -9.79 15.58
C SER A 93 -0.21 -8.96 16.48
N CYS A 94 -0.48 -7.66 16.67
CA CYS A 94 0.30 -6.78 17.53
C CYS A 94 -0.32 -6.58 18.93
N LEU A 95 -1.53 -7.07 19.15
CA LEU A 95 -2.31 -6.80 20.36
C LEU A 95 -1.68 -7.36 21.65
N GLY A 96 -0.81 -8.38 21.56
CA GLY A 96 -0.10 -8.97 22.70
C GLY A 96 1.32 -8.42 22.92
N ALA A 97 1.85 -7.62 22.00
CA ALA A 97 3.22 -7.11 22.09
C ALA A 97 3.35 -5.84 22.94
N SER A 98 2.29 -5.42 23.64
CA SER A 98 2.29 -4.25 24.53
C SER A 98 2.64 -4.62 25.98
N GLY A 99 3.41 -5.69 26.17
CA GLY A 99 4.03 -6.02 27.45
C GLY A 99 5.35 -5.26 27.64
N PRO A 100 5.90 -5.21 28.86
CA PRO A 100 7.19 -4.59 29.13
C PRO A 100 8.38 -5.18 28.31
N ASP A 101 8.19 -6.37 27.71
CA ASP A 101 9.12 -7.06 26.80
C ASP A 101 8.93 -6.72 25.31
N ALA A 102 8.12 -5.72 24.99
CA ALA A 102 7.96 -5.24 23.61
C ALA A 102 9.34 -4.83 23.04
N PRO A 103 9.79 -5.40 21.92
CA PRO A 103 10.98 -4.87 21.26
C PRO A 103 10.70 -3.40 20.87
N PRO A 104 11.65 -2.49 21.07
CA PRO A 104 11.44 -1.09 20.72
C PRO A 104 11.05 -0.97 19.25
N PRO A 105 10.24 0.05 18.89
CA PRO A 105 9.91 0.31 17.50
C PRO A 105 11.22 0.38 16.72
N ARG A 106 11.36 -0.50 15.73
CA ARG A 106 12.55 -0.54 14.87
C ARG A 106 12.71 0.88 14.33
N PRO A 107 13.84 1.57 14.59
CA PRO A 107 14.02 2.89 14.02
C PRO A 107 13.92 2.76 12.49
N PRO A 108 13.35 3.75 11.78
CA PRO A 108 13.48 3.78 10.34
C PRO A 108 14.98 3.69 10.04
N SER A 109 15.39 2.72 9.21
CA SER A 109 16.80 2.48 8.90
C SER A 109 17.44 3.78 8.43
N ALA A 110 18.08 4.50 9.36
CA ALA A 110 19.00 5.56 9.04
C ALA A 110 20.20 4.84 8.44
N ALA A 111 20.28 4.87 7.11
CA ALA A 111 21.46 4.49 6.37
C ALA A 111 22.65 5.22 7.03
N ARG A 112 23.53 4.45 7.68
CA ARG A 112 24.77 4.99 8.22
C ARG A 112 25.61 5.43 7.02
N GLY A 113 25.73 6.74 6.85
CA GLY A 113 26.94 7.31 6.27
C GLY A 113 28.11 6.88 7.15
N GLY A 114 29.12 6.30 6.53
CA GLY A 114 30.33 5.81 7.19
C GLY A 114 31.46 5.94 6.19
N GLU A 115 32.20 7.02 6.34
CA GLU A 115 33.36 7.44 5.57
C GLU A 115 34.54 6.50 5.84
N GLY A 116 35.40 6.33 4.83
CA GLY A 116 36.64 5.56 4.86
C GLY A 116 37.31 5.59 3.51
#